data_AF-A0A060C0X0-F1
#
_entry.id   AF-A0A060C0X0-F1
#
_cell.length_a   1.000
_cell.length_b   1.000
_cell.length_c   1.000
_cell.angle_alpha   90.00
_cell.angle_beta   90.00
_cell.angle_gamma   90.00
#
_symmetry.space_group_name_H-M   'P 1'
#
loop_
_entity.id
_entity.type
_entity.pdbx_description
1 polymer ?
#
loop_
_entity_poly.entity_id
_entity_poly.type
_entity_poly.pdbx_seq_one_letter_code
_entity_poly.pdbx_strand_id
1 'polypeptide(L)'
;MFSWIPLSLQSLWQYHVEMYQFHVSLETPHSYASPAWQWPLLLRPTSMYFHLDSNTNTVNNIYSMPNPLVWYASVIAVIYLIARMIMRRKWIWQQGIVLVAIAATYVPWLLYPERTIFSSIQ
;
A
#
# COMPACT_ATOMS: atom_id res chain seq x y z
N MET A 1 21.74 -29.52 2.76
CA MET A 1 21.59 -28.29 3.54
C MET A 1 21.40 -28.68 5.01
N PHE A 2 22.03 -27.94 5.93
CA PHE A 2 22.10 -28.11 7.41
C PHE A 2 21.42 -29.37 8.01
N SER A 3 22.17 -30.47 8.17
CA SER A 3 21.65 -31.74 8.74
C SER A 3 21.16 -31.66 10.19
N TRP A 4 21.52 -30.60 10.91
CA TRP A 4 21.20 -30.39 12.33
C TRP A 4 19.94 -29.54 12.55
N ILE A 5 19.33 -28.97 11.49
CA ILE A 5 18.09 -28.19 11.59
C ILE A 5 16.89 -29.10 11.27
N PRO A 6 15.81 -29.10 12.07
CA PRO A 6 14.59 -29.82 11.75
C PRO A 6 14.07 -29.55 10.33
N LEU A 7 13.64 -30.60 9.63
CA LEU A 7 13.16 -30.49 8.24
C LEU A 7 11.98 -29.51 8.10
N SER A 8 11.14 -29.39 9.13
CA SER A 8 10.03 -28.43 9.17
C SER A 8 10.50 -26.97 9.10
N LEU A 9 11.57 -26.61 9.82
CA LEU A 9 12.14 -25.25 9.78
C LEU A 9 12.82 -24.96 8.44
N GLN A 10 13.49 -25.96 7.85
CA GLN A 10 14.07 -25.82 6.51
C GLN A 10 12.97 -25.61 5.45
N SER A 11 11.87 -26.37 5.54
CA SER A 11 10.72 -26.23 4.64
C SER A 11 10.02 -24.89 4.81
N LEU A 12 9.86 -24.41 6.05
CA LEU A 12 9.29 -23.10 6.34
C LEU A 12 10.16 -21.97 5.77
N TRP A 13 11.48 -22.07 5.91
CA TRP A 13 12.41 -21.11 5.32
C TRP A 13 12.30 -21.10 3.80
N GLN A 14 12.34 -22.28 3.18
CA GLN A 14 12.21 -22.42 1.73
C GLN A 14 10.89 -21.83 1.22
N TYR A 15 9.79 -22.08 1.93
CA TYR A 15 8.48 -21.48 1.62
C TYR A 15 8.52 -19.95 1.64
N HIS A 16 9.14 -19.32 2.63
CA HIS A 16 9.25 -17.86 2.68
C HIS A 16 10.16 -17.31 1.57
N VAL A 17 11.22 -18.03 1.21
CA VAL A 17 12.09 -17.66 0.08
C VAL A 17 11.29 -17.69 -1.22
N GLU A 18 10.53 -18.75 -1.47
CA GLU A 18 9.67 -18.86 -2.66
C GLU A 18 8.58 -17.78 -2.68
N MET A 19 7.94 -17.53 -1.54
CA MET A 19 6.96 -16.46 -1.38
C MET A 19 7.56 -15.09 -1.69
N TYR A 20 8.75 -14.79 -1.15
CA TYR A 20 9.45 -13.55 -1.41
C TYR A 20 9.80 -13.43 -2.90
N GLN A 21 10.37 -14.46 -3.52
CA GLN A 21 10.74 -14.46 -4.94
C GLN A 21 9.54 -14.20 -5.85
N PHE A 22 8.43 -14.90 -5.62
CA PHE A 22 7.17 -14.66 -6.34
C PHE A 22 6.68 -13.21 -6.14
N HIS A 23 6.67 -12.76 -4.88
CA HIS A 23 6.52 -11.37 -4.42
C HIS A 23 7.27 -10.37 -5.30
N VAL A 24 8.58 -10.62 -5.42
CA VAL A 24 9.50 -9.68 -6.04
C VAL A 24 9.60 -9.78 -7.56
N SER A 25 9.10 -10.85 -8.18
CA SER A 25 9.11 -11.00 -9.64
C SER A 25 7.77 -10.68 -10.31
N LEU A 26 6.72 -10.33 -9.56
CA LEU A 26 5.40 -10.06 -10.11
C LEU A 26 5.32 -8.66 -10.72
N GLU A 27 5.45 -8.58 -12.05
CA GLU A 27 5.43 -7.34 -12.84
C GLU A 27 4.37 -7.37 -13.96
N THR A 28 3.23 -8.03 -13.72
CA THR A 28 2.17 -8.16 -14.74
C THR A 28 1.43 -6.84 -14.94
N PRO A 29 1.55 -6.16 -16.10
CA PRO A 29 0.95 -4.83 -16.29
C PRO A 29 -0.57 -4.88 -16.13
N HIS A 30 -1.13 -3.89 -15.41
CA HIS A 30 -2.56 -3.81 -15.14
C HIS A 30 -3.08 -2.39 -15.32
N SER A 31 -4.21 -2.22 -16.03
CA SER A 31 -4.76 -0.91 -16.41
C SER A 31 -5.14 -0.04 -15.20
N TYR A 32 -5.52 -0.67 -14.09
CA TYR A 32 -5.87 0.01 -12.83
C TYR A 32 -4.68 0.21 -11.89
N ALA A 33 -3.45 -0.15 -12.28
CA ALA A 33 -2.27 0.07 -11.45
C ALA A 33 -2.12 1.55 -11.10
N SER A 34 -1.87 1.82 -9.82
CA SER A 34 -1.79 3.16 -9.24
C SER A 34 -0.47 3.29 -8.50
N PRO A 35 0.50 4.06 -9.01
CA PRO A 35 1.80 4.18 -8.35
C PRO A 35 1.65 4.87 -7.00
N ALA A 36 2.44 4.43 -6.01
CA ALA A 36 2.21 4.78 -4.60
C ALA A 36 2.20 6.29 -4.31
N TRP A 37 3.00 7.06 -5.05
CA TRP A 37 3.04 8.52 -4.94
C TRP A 37 1.72 9.22 -5.29
N GLN A 38 0.83 8.57 -6.06
CA GLN A 38 -0.49 9.13 -6.41
C GLN A 38 -1.55 8.85 -5.34
N TRP A 39 -1.31 7.95 -4.39
CA TRP A 39 -2.33 7.56 -3.41
C TRP A 39 -2.81 8.72 -2.53
N PRO A 40 -1.95 9.64 -2.04
CA PRO A 40 -2.42 10.79 -1.29
C PRO A 40 -3.38 11.69 -2.08
N LEU A 41 -3.30 11.67 -3.42
CA LEU A 41 -4.11 12.48 -4.31
C LEU A 41 -5.41 11.80 -4.77
N LEU A 42 -5.59 10.50 -4.45
CA LEU A 42 -6.76 9.70 -4.83
C LEU A 42 -7.12 9.76 -6.34
N LEU A 43 -6.12 9.90 -7.21
CA LEU A 43 -6.34 10.14 -8.65
C LEU A 43 -6.89 8.93 -9.41
N ARG A 44 -6.58 7.72 -8.94
CA ARG A 44 -6.90 6.46 -9.64
C ARG A 44 -7.59 5.48 -8.68
N PRO A 45 -8.92 5.57 -8.49
CA PRO A 45 -9.66 4.57 -7.75
C PRO A 45 -9.60 3.22 -8.48
N THR A 46 -9.46 2.15 -7.72
CA THR A 46 -9.35 0.79 -8.27
C THR A 46 -10.75 0.18 -8.38
N SER A 47 -11.19 -0.19 -9.59
CA SER A 47 -12.46 -0.89 -9.80
C SER A 47 -12.30 -2.36 -9.42
N MET A 48 -13.23 -2.87 -8.60
CA MET A 48 -13.26 -4.25 -8.12
C MET A 48 -14.32 -5.08 -8.85
N TYR A 49 -15.40 -4.44 -9.28
CA TYR A 49 -16.47 -5.09 -10.03
C TYR A 49 -17.08 -4.12 -11.02
N PHE A 50 -17.33 -4.58 -12.24
CA PHE A 50 -18.04 -3.83 -13.26
C PHE A 50 -18.94 -4.78 -14.05
N HIS A 51 -20.23 -4.47 -14.12
CA HIS A 51 -21.20 -5.22 -14.89
C HIS A 51 -22.19 -4.28 -15.58
N LEU A 52 -22.38 -4.47 -16.88
CA LEU A 52 -23.36 -3.77 -17.69
C LEU A 52 -24.50 -4.73 -18.01
N ASP A 53 -25.69 -4.45 -17.48
CA ASP A 53 -26.89 -5.17 -17.89
C ASP A 53 -27.39 -4.61 -19.22
N SER A 54 -27.30 -5.42 -20.28
CA SER A 54 -27.66 -5.02 -21.64
C SER A 54 -29.17 -4.84 -21.86
N ASN A 55 -30.00 -5.48 -21.01
CA ASN A 55 -31.46 -5.40 -21.14
C ASN A 55 -32.02 -4.14 -20.48
N THR A 56 -31.42 -3.72 -19.37
CA THR A 56 -31.85 -2.54 -18.59
C THR A 56 -30.95 -1.32 -18.81
N ASN A 57 -29.86 -1.47 -19.57
CA ASN A 57 -28.83 -0.46 -19.80
C ASN A 57 -28.29 0.17 -18.50
N THR A 58 -28.23 -0.63 -17.44
CA THR A 58 -27.79 -0.21 -16.10
C THR A 58 -26.38 -0.72 -15.81
N VAL A 59 -25.56 0.13 -15.20
CA VAL A 59 -24.18 -0.21 -14.82
C VAL A 59 -24.09 -0.43 -13.32
N ASN A 60 -23.63 -1.61 -12.92
CA ASN A 60 -23.26 -1.95 -11.55
C ASN A 60 -21.73 -1.90 -11.43
N ASN A 61 -21.22 -0.93 -10.67
CA ASN A 61 -19.79 -0.75 -10.46
C ASN A 61 -19.48 -0.70 -8.96
N ILE A 62 -18.52 -1.51 -8.52
CA ILE A 62 -17.95 -1.46 -7.17
C ILE A 62 -16.48 -1.05 -7.35
N TYR A 63 -16.11 0.05 -6.72
CA TYR A 63 -14.74 0.55 -6.72
C TYR A 63 -14.30 0.87 -5.29
N SER A 64 -13.01 0.75 -5.03
CA SER A 64 -12.43 1.06 -3.74
C SER A 64 -11.86 2.47 -3.76
N MET A 65 -12.49 3.35 -2.97
CA MET A 65 -12.05 4.73 -2.75
C MET A 65 -12.36 5.14 -1.31
N PRO A 66 -11.38 5.66 -0.55
CA PRO A 66 -11.62 6.15 0.80
C PRO A 66 -12.48 7.41 0.80
N ASN A 67 -13.10 7.73 1.94
CA ASN A 67 -13.83 8.99 2.12
C ASN A 67 -12.85 10.17 1.93
N PRO A 68 -13.04 11.03 0.90
CA PRO A 68 -12.08 12.09 0.60
C PRO A 68 -11.87 13.07 1.74
N LEU A 69 -12.92 13.38 2.52
CA LEU A 69 -12.82 14.33 3.63
C LEU A 69 -11.89 13.81 4.72
N VAL A 70 -12.09 12.55 5.13
CA VAL A 70 -11.26 11.92 6.16
C VAL A 70 -9.83 11.69 5.67
N TRP A 71 -9.68 11.30 4.39
CA TRP A 71 -8.39 11.06 3.77
C TRP A 71 -7.54 12.34 3.66
N TYR A 72 -8.09 13.42 3.12
CA TYR A 72 -7.34 14.66 3.01
C TYR A 72 -7.05 15.28 4.38
N ALA A 73 -7.96 15.16 5.34
CA ALA A 73 -7.70 15.58 6.72
C ALA A 73 -6.51 14.82 7.33
N SER A 74 -6.39 13.52 7.09
CA SER A 74 -5.25 12.73 7.59
C SER A 74 -3.94 13.12 6.90
N VAL A 75 -3.94 13.32 5.57
CA VAL A 75 -2.76 13.79 4.82
C VAL A 75 -2.28 15.16 5.33
N ILE A 76 -3.20 16.10 5.52
CA ILE A 76 -2.89 17.42 6.08
C ILE A 76 -2.34 17.29 7.50
N ALA A 77 -2.91 16.43 8.34
CA ALA A 77 -2.43 16.19 9.69
C ALA A 77 -0.99 15.65 9.71
N VAL A 78 -0.63 14.75 8.79
CA VAL A 78 0.74 14.23 8.64
C VAL A 78 1.71 15.36 8.27
N ILE A 79 1.36 16.18 7.26
CA ILE A 79 2.18 17.33 6.86
C ILE A 79 2.37 18.29 8.03
N TYR A 80 1.30 18.57 8.78
CA TYR A 80 1.35 19.43 9.97
C TYR A 80 2.26 18.84 11.06
N LEU A 81 2.19 17.53 11.33
CA LEU A 81 3.06 16.87 12.31
C LEU A 81 4.53 16.96 11.90
N ILE A 82 4.85 16.74 10.61
CA ILE A 82 6.20 16.89 10.07
C ILE A 82 6.69 18.34 10.24
N ALA A 83 5.89 19.32 9.83
CA ALA A 83 6.23 20.74 9.95
C ALA A 83 6.44 21.15 11.42
N ARG A 84 5.54 20.71 12.31
CA ARG A 84 5.64 20.96 13.76
C ARG A 84 6.91 20.36 14.34
N MET A 85 7.28 19.14 13.94
CA MET A 85 8.49 18.46 14.42
C MET A 85 9.76 19.22 14.00
N ILE A 86 9.82 19.70 12.75
CA ILE A 86 10.95 20.47 12.22
C ILE A 86 11.06 21.85 12.91
N MET A 87 9.95 22.58 13.02
CA MET A 87 9.93 23.94 13.57
C MET A 87 10.24 23.97 15.06
N ARG A 88 9.71 23.01 15.83
CA ARG A 88 9.88 23.02 17.29
C ARG A 88 11.16 22.32 17.74
N ARG A 89 11.84 21.54 16.88
CA ARG A 89 13.01 20.68 17.17
C ARG A 89 12.90 19.82 18.44
N LYS A 90 11.73 19.77 19.06
CA LYS A 90 11.43 18.94 20.22
C LYS A 90 10.97 17.62 19.67
N TRP A 91 11.87 16.66 19.72
CA TRP A 91 11.59 15.26 19.43
C TRP A 91 10.67 14.72 20.53
N ILE A 92 9.37 15.03 20.42
CA ILE A 92 8.36 14.36 21.23
C ILE A 92 8.26 12.95 20.63
N TRP A 93 8.73 11.97 21.40
CA TRP A 93 8.71 10.54 21.05
C TRP A 93 7.36 10.10 20.47
N GLN A 94 6.25 10.66 20.97
CA GLN A 94 4.89 10.34 20.49
C GLN A 94 4.65 10.72 19.02
N GLN A 95 5.13 11.89 18.57
CA GLN A 95 4.98 12.33 17.18
C GLN A 95 5.90 11.53 16.26
N GLY A 96 7.11 11.23 16.74
CA GLY A 96 8.07 10.39 16.03
C GLY A 96 7.52 8.99 15.76
N ILE A 97 6.89 8.36 16.75
CA ILE A 97 6.31 7.01 16.59
C ILE A 97 5.22 6.99 15.50
N VAL A 98 4.30 7.95 15.51
CA VAL A 98 3.25 8.01 14.49
C VAL A 98 3.84 8.21 13.10
N LEU A 99 4.80 9.13 12.95
CA LEU A 99 5.45 9.38 11.67
C LEU A 99 6.27 8.18 11.19
N VAL A 100 6.97 7.47 12.09
CA VAL A 100 7.72 6.25 11.77
C VAL A 100 6.76 5.13 11.36
N ALA A 101 5.63 4.96 12.04
CA ALA A 101 4.64 3.96 11.66
C ALA A 101 4.07 4.22 10.26
N ILE A 102 3.75 5.49 9.95
CA ILE A 102 3.27 5.90 8.62
C ILE A 102 4.37 5.72 7.56
N ALA A 103 5.61 6.09 7.89
CA ALA A 103 6.74 5.90 6.98
C ALA A 103 7.00 4.41 6.72
N ALA A 104 6.95 3.57 7.75
CA ALA A 104 7.16 2.13 7.64
C ALA A 104 6.09 1.46 6.77
N THR A 105 4.86 1.98 6.75
CA THR A 105 3.80 1.44 5.89
C THR A 105 3.79 2.04 4.48
N TYR A 106 4.27 3.28 4.29
CA TYR A 106 4.20 3.97 3.00
C TYR A 106 5.50 3.90 2.17
N VAL A 107 6.66 4.09 2.80
CA VAL A 107 7.97 4.18 2.12
C VAL A 107 8.32 2.91 1.33
N PRO A 108 8.06 1.67 1.81
CA PRO A 108 8.37 0.48 1.03
C PRO A 108 7.72 0.47 -0.36
N TRP A 109 6.52 1.03 -0.50
CA TRP A 109 5.82 1.10 -1.80
C TRP A 109 6.44 2.09 -2.78
N LEU A 110 7.17 3.09 -2.28
CA LEU A 110 7.92 4.03 -3.13
C LEU A 110 9.22 3.42 -3.67
N LEU A 111 9.73 2.37 -3.03
CA LEU A 111 10.98 1.71 -3.43
C LEU A 111 10.80 0.71 -4.58
N TYR A 112 9.55 0.34 -4.90
CA TYR A 112 9.21 -0.62 -5.96
C TYR A 112 8.21 -0.04 -6.97
N PRO A 113 8.53 1.09 -7.64
CA PRO A 113 7.61 1.74 -8.57
C PRO A 113 7.28 0.89 -9.81
N GLU A 114 8.15 -0.04 -10.19
CA GLU A 114 7.98 -0.97 -11.31
C GLU A 114 6.89 -2.04 -11.07
N ARG A 115 6.47 -2.23 -9.81
CA ARG A 115 5.43 -3.22 -9.49
C ARG A 115 4.04 -2.71 -9.80
N THR A 116 3.17 -3.65 -10.11
CA THR A 116 1.73 -3.39 -10.14
C THR A 116 1.17 -3.33 -8.73
N ILE A 117 0.99 -2.10 -8.26
CA ILE A 117 0.43 -1.79 -6.94
C ILE A 117 -0.87 -1.00 -7.14
N PHE A 118 -1.80 -1.14 -6.20
CA PHE A 118 -3.11 -0.50 -6.21
C PHE A 118 -3.29 0.33 -4.95
N SER A 119 -4.10 1.39 -5.03
CA SER A 119 -4.43 2.22 -3.86
C SER A 119 -5.40 1.54 -2.89
N SER A 120 -6.00 0.42 -3.29
CA SER A 120 -6.87 -0.41 -2.45
C SER A 120 -6.10 -1.64 -1.96
N ILE A 121 -6.17 -1.89 -0.66
CA ILE A 121 -5.76 -3.19 -0.09
C ILE A 121 -6.75 -4.22 -0.63
N GLN A 122 -6.25 -5.23 -1.34
CA GLN A 122 -7.02 -6.34 -1.87
C GLN A 122 -7.00 -7.51 -0.88
#